data_AF-X0WVL7-F1
#
_entry.id   AF-X0WVL7-F1
#
_cell.length_a   1.000
_cell.length_b   1.000
_cell.length_c   1.000
_cell.angle_alpha   90.00
_cell.angle_beta   90.00
_cell.angle_gamma   90.00
#
_symmetry.space_group_name_H-M   'P 1'
#
loop_
_entity.id
_entity.type
_entity.pdbx_description
1 polymer ?
#
loop_
_entity_poly.entity_id
_entity_poly.type
_entity_poly.pdbx_seq_one_letter_code
_entity_poly.pdbx_strand_id
1 'polypeptide(L)'
;LKEVIDTAAILGIPQDKAEGFYYQYKPQGWLWGNGQPITELRSGLMRWKLNQFKFEKPKSPIVDSETTRKQREAQICEEYDSYLRQKTTQALKDLKKDKGHIAQVAGWLIDEILKERAQ
;
A
#
# COMPACT_ATOMS: atom_id res chain seq x y z
N LEU A 1 3.73 22.01 -28.97
CA LEU A 1 2.64 22.76 -28.29
C LEU A 1 1.33 22.61 -29.06
N LYS A 2 1.31 22.97 -30.35
CA LYS A 2 0.13 22.83 -31.22
C LYS A 2 -0.55 21.45 -31.14
N GLU A 3 0.21 20.37 -31.34
CA GLU A 3 -0.30 18.99 -31.23
C GLU A 3 -0.94 18.65 -29.86
N VAL A 4 -0.39 19.22 -28.78
CA VAL A 4 -0.93 19.04 -27.42
C VAL A 4 -2.26 19.76 -27.27
N ILE A 5 -2.37 20.99 -27.78
CA ILE A 5 -3.61 21.78 -27.76
C ILE A 5 -4.70 21.12 -28.60
N ASP A 6 -4.36 20.66 -29.82
CA ASP A 6 -5.30 19.99 -30.71
C ASP A 6 -5.83 18.68 -30.09
N THR A 7 -4.93 17.88 -29.49
CA THR A 7 -5.30 16.64 -28.80
C THR A 7 -6.08 16.91 -27.51
N ALA A 8 -5.72 17.96 -26.77
CA ALA A 8 -6.41 18.39 -25.55
C ALA A 8 -7.84 18.84 -25.85
N ALA A 9 -8.06 19.55 -26.96
CA ALA A 9 -9.39 19.96 -27.40
C ALA A 9 -10.32 18.77 -27.65
N ILE A 10 -9.83 17.71 -28.31
CA ILE A 10 -10.57 16.45 -28.52
C ILE A 10 -10.94 15.79 -27.18
N LEU A 11 -10.06 15.90 -26.18
CA LEU A 11 -10.27 15.35 -24.85
C LEU A 11 -11.07 16.29 -23.92
N GLY A 12 -11.52 17.45 -24.39
CA GLY A 12 -12.23 18.45 -23.59
C GLY A 12 -11.38 19.03 -22.45
N ILE A 13 -10.07 19.16 -22.66
CA ILE A 13 -9.14 19.79 -21.72
C ILE A 13 -8.99 21.27 -22.13
N PRO A 14 -9.26 22.22 -21.22
CA PRO A 14 -9.03 23.64 -21.47
C PRO A 14 -7.59 23.97 -21.89
N GLN A 15 -7.42 25.00 -22.72
CA GLN A 15 -6.12 25.36 -23.29
C GLN A 15 -5.06 25.71 -22.22
N ASP A 16 -5.45 26.44 -21.16
CA ASP A 16 -4.58 26.77 -20.03
C ASP A 16 -4.00 25.52 -19.36
N LYS A 17 -4.82 24.46 -19.24
CA LYS A 17 -4.38 23.16 -18.71
C LYS A 17 -3.50 22.42 -19.72
N ALA A 18 -3.82 22.46 -21.01
CA ALA A 18 -2.99 21.85 -22.05
C ALA A 18 -1.58 22.47 -22.10
N GLU A 19 -1.49 23.79 -21.91
CA GLU A 19 -0.21 24.50 -21.79
C GLU A 19 0.55 24.06 -20.54
N GLY A 20 -0.13 23.95 -19.39
CA GLY A 20 0.47 23.40 -18.16
C GLY A 20 1.06 22.00 -18.35
N PHE A 21 0.34 21.10 -19.03
CA PHE A 21 0.86 19.78 -19.40
C PHE A 21 2.13 19.89 -20.27
N TYR A 22 2.11 20.72 -21.31
CA TYR A 22 3.22 20.89 -22.23
C TYR A 22 4.50 21.35 -21.50
N TYR A 23 4.40 22.40 -20.69
CA TYR A 23 5.56 22.93 -19.97
C TYR A 23 6.06 22.01 -18.86
N GLN A 24 5.17 21.22 -18.25
CA GLN A 24 5.57 20.25 -17.22
C GLN A 24 6.38 19.09 -17.82
N TYR A 25 5.98 18.54 -18.97
CA TYR A 25 6.54 17.28 -19.49
C TYR A 25 7.54 17.45 -20.62
N LYS A 26 7.50 18.54 -21.40
CA LYS A 26 8.47 18.79 -22.47
C LYS A 26 9.94 18.79 -21.99
N PRO A 27 10.31 19.43 -20.87
CA PRO A 27 11.70 19.44 -20.40
C PRO A 27 12.22 18.05 -19.99
N GLN A 28 11.32 17.11 -19.70
CA GLN A 28 11.65 15.75 -19.23
C GLN A 28 11.78 14.74 -20.39
N GLY A 29 11.66 15.19 -21.64
CA GLY A 29 11.63 14.31 -22.81
C GLY A 29 10.29 13.61 -23.02
N TRP A 30 9.20 14.17 -22.49
CA TRP A 30 7.84 13.58 -22.42
C TRP A 30 7.69 12.42 -21.42
N LEU A 31 6.43 12.12 -21.08
CA LEU A 31 6.02 11.29 -19.94
C LEU A 31 6.69 9.90 -19.88
N TRP A 32 7.17 9.56 -18.69
CA TRP A 32 7.43 8.20 -18.24
C TRP A 32 6.23 7.75 -17.37
N GLY A 33 5.49 6.72 -17.80
CA GLY A 33 4.47 6.05 -16.99
C GLY A 33 4.98 4.71 -16.49
N ASN A 34 5.07 4.51 -15.18
CA ASN A 34 5.59 3.28 -14.55
C ASN A 34 6.97 2.86 -15.09
N GLY A 35 7.84 3.84 -15.38
CA GLY A 35 9.17 3.59 -15.95
C GLY A 35 9.18 3.30 -17.46
N GLN A 36 8.04 3.37 -18.14
CA GLN A 36 7.95 3.21 -19.59
C GLN A 36 7.62 4.54 -20.28
N PRO A 37 8.22 4.84 -21.45
CA PRO A 37 7.88 6.02 -22.22
C PRO A 37 6.44 5.92 -22.70
N ILE A 38 5.63 6.96 -22.46
CA ILE A 38 4.31 7.05 -23.06
C ILE A 38 4.49 7.42 -24.53
N THR A 39 4.30 6.44 -25.41
CA THR A 39 4.47 6.56 -26.86
C THR A 39 3.38 7.41 -27.52
N GLU A 40 2.21 7.55 -26.87
CA GLU A 40 1.06 8.26 -27.43
C GLU A 40 0.65 9.47 -26.59
N LEU A 41 0.66 10.65 -27.24
CA LEU A 41 0.28 11.93 -26.63
C LEU A 41 -1.15 11.93 -26.05
N ARG A 42 -2.10 11.29 -26.75
CA ARG A 42 -3.50 11.15 -26.31
C ARG A 42 -3.60 10.40 -24.99
N SER A 43 -2.87 9.29 -24.88
CA SER A 43 -2.82 8.45 -23.67
C SER A 43 -2.18 9.22 -22.50
N GLY A 44 -1.13 10.02 -22.77
CA GLY A 44 -0.51 10.90 -21.80
C GLY A 44 -1.45 11.98 -21.27
N LEU A 45 -2.14 12.69 -22.16
CA LEU A 45 -3.12 13.72 -21.80
C LEU A 45 -4.33 13.15 -21.07
N MET A 46 -4.84 11.99 -21.48
CA MET A 46 -5.94 11.33 -20.79
C MET A 46 -5.54 10.90 -19.38
N ARG A 47 -4.34 10.32 -19.20
CA ARG A 47 -3.82 9.97 -17.87
C ARG A 47 -3.62 11.21 -17.00
N TRP A 48 -3.08 12.29 -17.55
CA TRP A 48 -2.90 13.54 -16.81
C TRP A 48 -4.25 14.13 -16.42
N LYS A 49 -5.23 14.16 -17.33
CA LYS A 49 -6.61 14.54 -17.04
C LYS A 49 -7.19 13.69 -15.91
N LEU A 50 -7.09 12.36 -15.99
CA LEU A 50 -7.60 11.44 -14.96
C LEU A 50 -6.88 11.57 -13.61
N ASN A 51 -5.59 11.90 -13.59
CA ASN A 51 -4.82 12.06 -12.35
C ASN A 51 -5.03 13.46 -11.70
N GLN A 52 -5.35 14.47 -12.50
CA GLN A 52 -5.72 15.82 -12.03
C GLN A 52 -7.20 15.85 -11.61
N PHE A 53 -8.07 15.11 -12.30
CA PHE A 53 -9.39 14.71 -11.81
C PHE A 53 -9.21 13.62 -10.74
N LYS A 54 -8.58 13.99 -9.64
CA LYS A 54 -8.82 13.29 -8.39
C LYS A 54 -10.31 13.48 -8.12
N PHE A 55 -11.14 12.47 -8.45
CA PHE A 55 -12.18 12.11 -7.49
C PHE A 55 -11.48 12.21 -6.16
N GLU A 56 -11.94 13.10 -5.28
CA GLU A 56 -11.42 13.19 -3.92
C GLU A 56 -11.30 11.75 -3.48
N LYS A 57 -10.06 11.22 -3.45
CA LYS A 57 -9.86 9.89 -2.87
C LYS A 57 -10.36 10.15 -1.48
N PRO A 58 -11.48 9.54 -1.03
CA PRO A 58 -11.90 9.71 0.34
C PRO A 58 -10.62 9.46 1.12
N LYS A 59 -10.14 10.48 1.85
CA LYS A 59 -8.93 10.33 2.65
C LYS A 59 -9.25 9.08 3.45
N SER A 60 -8.60 7.96 3.12
CA SER A 60 -8.75 6.75 3.90
C SER A 60 -8.56 7.25 5.32
N PRO A 61 -9.51 6.99 6.25
CA PRO A 61 -9.34 7.47 7.61
C PRO A 61 -7.92 7.11 7.99
N ILE A 62 -7.16 8.09 8.48
CA ILE A 62 -5.84 7.84 9.01
C ILE A 62 -6.12 6.97 10.23
N VAL A 63 -6.19 5.66 10.00
CA VAL A 63 -6.46 4.72 11.07
C VAL A 63 -5.20 4.77 11.90
N ASP A 64 -5.35 5.29 13.11
CA ASP A 64 -4.25 5.45 14.03
C ASP A 64 -3.56 4.08 14.17
N SER A 65 -2.34 4.00 13.64
CA SER A 65 -1.66 2.72 13.40
C SER A 65 -1.42 1.96 14.69
N GLU A 66 -1.34 2.69 15.82
CA GLU A 66 -1.26 2.12 17.16
C GLU A 66 -2.57 1.47 17.61
N THR A 67 -3.72 2.09 17.35
CA THR A 67 -5.01 1.53 17.79
C THR A 67 -5.32 0.23 17.05
N THR A 68 -5.04 0.19 15.74
CA THR A 68 -5.21 -1.03 14.94
C THR A 68 -4.27 -2.13 15.38
N ARG A 69 -3.03 -1.79 15.73
CA ARG A 69 -2.03 -2.74 16.20
C ARG A 69 -2.45 -3.36 17.53
N LYS A 70 -2.84 -2.55 18.52
CA LYS A 70 -3.29 -3.04 19.84
C LYS A 70 -4.54 -3.93 19.74
N GLN A 71 -5.48 -3.57 18.88
CA GLN A 71 -6.67 -4.38 18.63
C GLN A 71 -6.32 -5.74 18.00
N ARG A 72 -5.39 -5.75 17.04
CA ARG A 72 -4.89 -7.01 16.45
C ARG A 72 -4.16 -7.86 17.47
N GLU A 73 -3.30 -7.28 18.29
CA GLU A 73 -2.59 -7.98 19.37
C GLU A 73 -3.58 -8.59 20.37
N ALA A 74 -4.61 -7.86 20.79
CA ALA A 74 -5.66 -8.36 21.68
C ALA A 74 -6.45 -9.54 21.08
N GLN A 75 -6.82 -9.46 19.80
CA GLN A 75 -7.50 -10.55 19.09
C GLN A 75 -6.62 -11.80 18.99
N ILE A 76 -5.33 -11.64 18.71
CA ILE A 76 -4.38 -12.74 18.64
C ILE A 76 -4.23 -13.43 20.01
N CYS A 77 -4.19 -12.65 21.10
CA CYS A 77 -4.20 -13.22 22.44
C CYS A 77 -5.48 -14.02 22.71
N GLU A 78 -6.65 -13.47 22.39
CA GLU A 78 -7.93 -14.14 22.59
C GLU A 78 -8.01 -15.48 21.83
N GLU A 79 -7.51 -15.52 20.60
CA GLU A 79 -7.57 -16.69 19.73
C GLU A 79 -6.52 -17.77 20.11
N TYR A 80 -5.28 -17.36 20.39
CA TYR A 80 -4.15 -18.29 20.49
C TYR A 80 -3.62 -18.54 21.91
N ASP A 81 -3.93 -17.71 22.92
CA ASP A 81 -3.34 -17.84 24.26
C ASP A 81 -3.68 -19.19 24.91
N SER A 82 -4.96 -19.54 24.97
CA SER A 82 -5.41 -20.83 25.53
C SER A 82 -4.80 -22.03 24.78
N TYR A 83 -4.75 -21.95 23.44
CA TYR A 83 -4.16 -22.99 22.61
C TYR A 83 -2.66 -23.17 22.88
N LEU A 84 -1.90 -22.07 22.92
CA LEU A 84 -0.44 -22.10 23.10
C LEU A 84 -0.05 -22.51 24.53
N ARG A 85 -0.80 -22.07 25.55
CA ARG A 85 -0.54 -22.43 26.96
C ARG A 85 -0.78 -23.91 27.25
N GLN A 86 -1.65 -24.58 26.50
CA GLN A 86 -1.85 -26.03 26.62
C GLN A 86 -0.74 -26.86 25.96
N LYS A 87 0.05 -26.27 25.04
CA LYS A 87 1.13 -27.01 24.35
C LYS A 87 2.33 -27.24 25.25
N THR A 88 3.03 -28.35 25.01
CA THR A 88 4.31 -28.64 25.67
C THR A 88 5.41 -27.68 25.20
N THR A 89 6.46 -27.51 26.01
CA THR A 89 7.61 -26.65 25.67
C THR A 89 8.31 -27.08 24.37
N GLN A 90 8.36 -28.38 24.10
CA GLN A 90 8.93 -28.89 22.85
C GLN A 90 8.05 -28.53 21.64
N ALA A 91 6.73 -28.70 21.73
CA ALA A 91 5.80 -28.33 20.66
C ALA A 91 5.82 -26.83 20.34
N LEU A 92 6.01 -25.96 21.34
CA LEU A 92 6.17 -24.52 21.12
C LEU A 92 7.46 -24.17 20.36
N LYS A 93 8.58 -24.86 20.68
CA LYS A 93 9.84 -24.70 19.95
C LYS A 93 9.73 -25.16 18.50
N ASP A 94 9.00 -26.23 18.26
CA ASP A 94 8.79 -26.76 16.91
C ASP A 94 7.85 -25.86 16.10
N LEU A 95 6.76 -25.36 16.70
CA LEU A 95 5.89 -24.34 16.08
C LEU A 95 6.68 -23.10 15.64
N LYS A 96 7.64 -22.65 16.45
CA LYS A 96 8.49 -21.50 16.10
C LYS A 96 9.41 -21.78 14.91
N LYS A 97 9.90 -23.02 14.77
CA LYS A 97 10.79 -23.43 13.67
C LYS A 97 10.05 -23.61 12.34
N ASP A 98 8.79 -24.01 12.38
CA ASP A 98 7.98 -24.27 11.19
C ASP A 98 7.66 -23.02 10.36
N LYS A 99 7.86 -21.81 10.91
CA LYS A 99 7.54 -20.52 10.24
C LYS A 99 6.10 -20.45 9.69
N GLY A 100 5.19 -21.28 10.20
CA GLY A 100 3.78 -21.30 9.81
C GLY A 100 3.02 -20.07 10.31
N HIS A 101 1.72 -20.02 9.99
CA HIS A 101 0.85 -18.88 10.31
C HIS A 101 0.95 -18.44 11.79
N ILE A 102 0.86 -19.40 12.72
CA ILE A 102 0.94 -19.14 14.17
C ILE A 102 2.30 -18.54 14.57
N ALA A 103 3.40 -18.99 13.97
CA ALA A 103 4.72 -18.44 14.26
C ALA A 103 4.91 -17.02 13.72
N GLN A 104 4.26 -16.69 12.59
CA GLN A 104 4.31 -15.36 12.00
C GLN A 104 3.45 -14.34 12.76
N VAL A 105 2.29 -14.78 13.25
CA VAL A 105 1.28 -13.92 13.88
C VAL A 105 1.46 -13.84 15.40
N ALA A 106 1.72 -14.97 16.05
CA ALA A 106 1.80 -15.09 17.51
C ALA A 106 3.20 -15.50 18.02
N GLY A 107 4.25 -15.34 17.19
CA GLY A 107 5.62 -15.74 17.56
C GLY A 107 6.14 -15.04 18.82
N TRP A 108 5.73 -13.79 19.05
CA TRP A 108 6.09 -13.03 20.26
C TRP A 108 5.44 -13.62 21.53
N LEU A 109 4.20 -14.11 21.43
CA LEU A 109 3.47 -14.74 22.52
C LEU A 109 4.07 -16.10 22.89
N ILE A 110 4.52 -16.86 21.89
CA ILE A 110 5.27 -18.12 22.11
C ILE A 110 6.54 -17.85 22.93
N ASP A 111 7.27 -16.77 22.62
CA ASP A 111 8.49 -16.39 23.33
C ASP A 111 8.22 -15.97 24.79
N GLU A 112 7.10 -15.32 25.04
CA GLU A 112 6.66 -14.96 26.38
C GLU A 112 6.34 -16.19 27.22
N ILE A 113 5.53 -17.13 26.70
CA ILE A 113 5.19 -18.38 27.38
C ILE A 113 6.45 -19.23 27.64
N LEU A 114 7.40 -19.27 26.70
CA LEU A 114 8.66 -20.00 26.89
C LEU A 114 9.54 -19.36 27.97
N LYS A 115 9.53 -18.04 28.12
CA LYS A 115 10.23 -17.33 29.21
C LYS A 115 9.59 -17.58 30.56
N GLU A 116 8.26 -17.51 30.66
CA GLU A 116 7.51 -17.81 31.89
C GLU A 116 7.84 -19.22 32.42
N ARG A 117 7.96 -20.20 31.53
CA ARG A 117 8.26 -21.60 31.90
C ARG A 117 9.73 -21.87 32.22
N ALA A 118 10.63 -20.94 31.90
CA ALA A 118 12.05 -21.04 32.16
C ALA A 118 12.46 -20.36 33.48
N GLN A 119 11.57 -19.58 34.08
CA GLN A 119 11.66 -19.05 35.45
C GLN A 119 11.15 -20.10 36.45
#